data_AF-A0A9P6QJ71-F1
#
_entry.id   AF-A0A9P6QJ71-F1
#
_cell.length_a   1.000
_cell.length_b   1.000
_cell.length_c   1.000
_cell.angle_alpha   90.00
_cell.angle_beta   90.00
_cell.angle_gamma   90.00
#
_symmetry.space_group_name_H-M   'P 1'
#
loop_
_entity.id
_entity.type
_entity.pdbx_description
1 polymer ?
#
loop_
_entity_poly.entity_id
_entity_poly.type
_entity_poly.pdbx_seq_one_letter_code
_entity_poly.pdbx_strand_id
1 'polypeptide(L)'
;WAIEEKIGSHLMSDPEMVRDMIRQTKARVQIPCSIKIRVHPNLRETEEFVKRALSVGVDFITVHGRTRRQKSTEPVNIEGMKLVKETSTVPVIANGDVFSLQDAESIVAQTGVDGTMAARGILENPALYAGYRETPWECIEEYVALAMEYGTNAFIFHHHLMYMFDRVMSNAERKTFNSLTSVPAILDYLEEYYGPMNIPAAKARLRSSLVL
;
A
#
# COMPACT_ATOMS: atom_id res chain seq x y z
N TRP A 1 -14.97 -5.82 -13.25
CA TRP A 1 -15.63 -5.71 -11.94
C TRP A 1 -15.67 -4.27 -11.40
N ALA A 2 -14.60 -3.66 -10.87
CA ALA A 2 -14.70 -2.36 -10.17
C ALA A 2 -15.25 -1.20 -11.04
N ILE A 3 -14.95 -1.20 -12.34
CA ILE A 3 -15.49 -0.20 -13.29
C ILE A 3 -16.97 -0.46 -13.59
N GLU A 4 -17.38 -1.73 -13.68
CA GLU A 4 -18.78 -2.12 -13.91
C GLU A 4 -19.64 -1.71 -12.70
N GLU A 5 -19.08 -1.86 -11.49
CA GLU A 5 -19.67 -1.41 -10.23
C GLU A 5 -19.58 0.12 -10.02
N LYS A 6 -19.03 0.87 -10.98
CA LYS A 6 -18.88 2.34 -10.95
C LYS A 6 -18.10 2.89 -9.75
N ILE A 7 -17.16 2.11 -9.20
CA ILE A 7 -16.33 2.52 -8.05
C ILE A 7 -14.87 2.81 -8.45
N GLY A 8 -14.11 3.33 -7.50
CA GLY A 8 -12.69 3.66 -7.68
C GLY A 8 -12.47 4.72 -8.74
N SER A 9 -11.54 4.48 -9.67
CA SER A 9 -11.21 5.45 -10.73
C SER A 9 -12.35 5.77 -11.72
N HIS A 10 -13.45 5.01 -11.69
CA HIS A 10 -14.66 5.38 -12.43
C HIS A 10 -15.27 6.67 -11.89
N LEU A 11 -15.26 6.88 -10.56
CA LEU A 11 -15.82 8.07 -9.92
C LEU A 11 -15.14 9.37 -10.37
N MET A 12 -13.93 9.28 -10.92
CA MET A 12 -13.22 10.45 -11.45
C MET A 12 -13.87 11.05 -12.71
N SER A 13 -14.74 10.31 -13.40
CA SER A 13 -15.56 10.88 -14.49
C SER A 13 -16.85 11.56 -13.99
N ASP A 14 -17.14 11.51 -12.69
CA ASP A 14 -18.26 12.19 -12.05
C ASP A 14 -17.81 12.96 -10.79
N PRO A 15 -17.13 14.12 -10.96
CA PRO A 15 -16.61 14.90 -9.84
C PRO A 15 -17.69 15.42 -8.88
N GLU A 16 -18.92 15.61 -9.37
CA GLU A 16 -20.05 16.08 -8.58
C GLU A 16 -20.52 15.00 -7.60
N MET A 17 -20.59 13.74 -8.05
CA MET A 17 -20.83 12.59 -7.18
C MET A 17 -19.77 12.50 -6.07
N VAL A 18 -18.49 12.62 -6.42
CA VAL A 18 -17.39 12.56 -5.43
C VAL A 18 -17.51 13.69 -4.41
N ARG A 19 -17.79 14.92 -4.87
CA ARG A 19 -18.03 16.07 -3.99
C ARG A 19 -19.16 15.77 -3.00
N ASP A 20 -20.27 15.25 -3.49
CA ASP A 20 -21.43 14.93 -2.65
C ASP A 20 -21.13 13.81 -1.65
N MET A 21 -20.36 12.79 -2.04
CA MET A 21 -19.88 11.74 -1.13
C MET A 21 -19.02 12.32 0.00
N ILE A 22 -18.07 13.21 -0.29
CA ILE A 22 -17.21 13.84 0.72
C ILE A 22 -18.06 14.67 1.68
N ARG A 23 -18.91 15.57 1.15
CA ARG A 23 -19.80 16.42 1.95
C ARG A 23 -20.67 15.60 2.90
N GLN A 24 -21.26 14.53 2.38
CA GLN A 24 -22.12 13.64 3.15
C GLN A 24 -21.38 12.83 4.21
N THR A 25 -20.14 12.45 3.95
CA THR A 25 -19.28 11.74 4.92
C THR A 25 -18.90 12.69 6.04
N LYS A 26 -18.36 13.87 5.71
CA LYS A 26 -17.97 14.92 6.67
C LYS A 26 -19.12 15.38 7.56
N ALA A 27 -20.35 15.39 7.05
CA ALA A 27 -21.53 15.74 7.82
C ALA A 27 -21.94 14.67 8.87
N ARG A 28 -21.47 13.43 8.73
CA ARG A 28 -21.90 12.29 9.56
C ARG A 28 -20.83 11.80 10.53
N VAL A 29 -19.55 11.99 10.22
CA VAL A 29 -18.46 11.44 11.02
C VAL A 29 -17.53 12.54 11.52
N GLN A 30 -16.99 12.36 12.72
CA GLN A 30 -16.02 13.29 13.33
C GLN A 30 -14.56 12.88 13.12
N ILE A 31 -14.33 11.80 12.36
CA ILE A 31 -12.99 11.35 11.96
C ILE A 31 -12.59 12.01 10.63
N PRO A 32 -11.27 12.15 10.35
CA PRO A 32 -10.80 12.69 9.08
C PRO A 32 -11.31 11.90 7.87
N CYS A 33 -11.75 12.61 6.83
CA CYS A 33 -12.17 12.08 5.54
C CYS A 33 -11.15 12.51 4.48
N SER A 34 -10.48 11.53 3.88
CA SER A 34 -9.53 11.74 2.80
C SER A 34 -9.98 11.10 1.50
N ILE A 35 -9.34 11.51 0.42
CA ILE A 35 -9.52 10.87 -0.90
C ILE A 35 -8.17 10.41 -1.45
N LYS A 36 -8.20 9.31 -2.20
CA LYS A 36 -7.08 8.86 -3.02
C LYS A 36 -7.47 8.94 -4.49
N ILE A 37 -6.75 9.76 -5.25
CA ILE A 37 -7.03 10.05 -6.65
C ILE A 37 -5.90 9.58 -7.56
N ARG A 38 -6.17 9.58 -8.86
CA ARG A 38 -5.17 9.50 -9.93
C ARG A 38 -5.10 10.85 -10.63
N VAL A 39 -4.05 11.10 -11.41
CA VAL A 39 -4.02 12.29 -12.30
C VAL A 39 -4.88 12.05 -13.55
N HIS A 40 -5.50 13.09 -14.07
CA HIS A 40 -6.16 13.07 -15.38
C HIS A 40 -5.13 13.24 -16.51
N PRO A 41 -5.42 12.77 -17.74
CA PRO A 41 -4.59 13.09 -18.91
C PRO A 41 -4.45 14.60 -19.12
N ASN A 42 -5.54 15.35 -18.91
CA ASN A 42 -5.54 16.80 -18.87
C ASN A 42 -5.36 17.27 -17.42
N LEU A 43 -4.24 17.93 -17.12
CA LEU A 43 -3.93 18.37 -15.77
C LEU A 43 -4.91 19.42 -15.23
N ARG A 44 -5.57 20.20 -16.10
CA ARG A 44 -6.63 21.12 -15.68
C ARG A 44 -7.81 20.39 -15.04
N GLU A 45 -8.18 19.21 -15.55
CA GLU A 45 -9.22 18.39 -14.92
C GLU A 45 -8.80 17.91 -13.54
N THR A 46 -7.51 17.61 -13.35
CA THR A 46 -6.96 17.24 -12.04
C THR A 46 -7.07 18.40 -11.05
N GLU A 47 -6.67 19.61 -11.46
CA GLU A 47 -6.76 20.82 -10.65
C GLU A 47 -8.23 21.11 -10.26
N GLU A 48 -9.15 21.08 -11.22
CA GLU A 48 -10.58 21.32 -10.95
C GLU A 48 -11.18 20.23 -10.04
N PHE A 49 -10.75 18.97 -10.17
CA PHE A 49 -11.17 17.89 -9.29
C PHE A 49 -10.71 18.15 -7.84
N VAL A 50 -9.45 18.52 -7.66
CA VAL A 50 -8.87 18.86 -6.35
C VAL A 50 -9.61 20.05 -5.73
N LYS A 51 -9.83 21.13 -6.47
CA LYS A 51 -10.59 22.32 -5.99
C LYS A 51 -12.00 21.96 -5.53
N ARG A 52 -12.69 21.06 -6.23
CA ARG A 52 -14.01 20.55 -5.83
C ARG A 52 -13.96 19.75 -4.53
N ALA A 53 -12.94 18.92 -4.33
CA ALA A 53 -12.79 18.18 -3.07
C ALA A 53 -12.51 19.11 -1.88
N LEU A 54 -11.66 20.13 -2.09
CA LEU A 54 -11.35 21.15 -1.09
C LEU A 54 -12.59 21.96 -0.68
N SER A 55 -13.47 22.30 -1.63
CA SER A 55 -14.66 23.12 -1.35
C SER A 55 -15.69 22.44 -0.42
N VAL A 56 -15.58 21.13 -0.23
CA VAL A 56 -16.42 20.36 0.70
C VAL A 56 -15.64 19.79 1.90
N GLY A 57 -14.43 20.29 2.13
CA GLY A 57 -13.70 20.06 3.37
C GLY A 57 -13.05 18.68 3.49
N VAL A 58 -12.47 18.16 2.39
CA VAL A 58 -11.57 17.00 2.45
C VAL A 58 -10.37 17.30 3.37
N ASP A 59 -9.97 16.36 4.21
CA ASP A 59 -8.94 16.59 5.24
C ASP A 59 -7.51 16.33 4.75
N PHE A 60 -7.32 15.39 3.81
CA PHE A 60 -6.05 15.22 3.08
C PHE A 60 -6.27 14.48 1.75
N ILE A 61 -5.32 14.62 0.82
CA ILE A 61 -5.40 14.05 -0.52
C ILE A 61 -4.20 13.15 -0.77
N THR A 62 -4.43 11.90 -1.17
CA THR A 62 -3.38 11.06 -1.76
C THR A 62 -3.48 11.08 -3.27
N VAL A 63 -2.43 11.47 -3.99
CA VAL A 63 -2.39 11.49 -5.45
C VAL A 63 -1.47 10.40 -5.99
N HIS A 64 -2.02 9.49 -6.79
CA HIS A 64 -1.21 8.61 -7.63
C HIS A 64 -0.88 9.33 -8.93
N GLY A 65 0.40 9.61 -9.18
CA GLY A 65 0.88 10.29 -10.39
C GLY A 65 0.68 9.52 -11.71
N ARG A 66 -0.13 8.46 -11.77
CA ARG A 66 -0.49 7.78 -13.02
C ARG A 66 -1.93 8.04 -13.38
N THR A 67 -2.23 8.14 -14.67
CA THR A 67 -3.62 8.15 -15.13
C THR A 67 -4.28 6.79 -14.93
N ARG A 68 -5.61 6.72 -15.05
CA ARG A 68 -6.36 5.45 -14.96
C ARG A 68 -5.85 4.37 -15.91
N ARG A 69 -5.53 4.74 -17.15
CA ARG A 69 -5.17 3.80 -18.23
C ARG A 69 -3.67 3.55 -18.34
N GLN A 70 -2.87 4.30 -17.58
CA GLN A 70 -1.41 4.19 -17.59
C GLN A 70 -0.96 2.93 -16.85
N LYS A 71 -0.02 2.21 -17.46
CA LYS A 71 0.56 0.98 -16.91
C LYS A 71 1.52 1.29 -15.77
N SER A 72 1.69 0.33 -14.86
CA SER A 72 2.62 0.45 -13.73
C SER A 72 4.10 0.46 -14.14
N THR A 73 4.41 0.09 -15.39
CA THR A 73 5.75 0.14 -15.99
C THR A 73 6.10 1.53 -16.52
N GLU A 74 5.11 2.40 -16.72
CA GLU A 74 5.34 3.77 -17.19
C GLU A 74 5.56 4.68 -15.97
N PRO A 75 6.51 5.63 -16.00
CA PRO A 75 6.87 6.44 -14.83
C PRO A 75 5.70 7.31 -14.36
N VAL A 76 5.65 7.60 -13.07
CA VAL A 76 4.70 8.57 -12.53
C VAL A 76 4.91 9.99 -13.08
N ASN A 77 3.83 10.75 -13.20
CA ASN A 77 3.82 12.16 -13.58
C ASN A 77 4.09 13.04 -12.35
N ILE A 78 5.35 13.48 -12.22
CA ILE A 78 5.83 14.38 -11.15
C ILE A 78 5.12 15.74 -11.22
N GLU A 79 4.95 16.32 -12.41
CA GLU A 79 4.26 17.60 -12.59
C GLU A 79 2.80 17.53 -12.14
N GLY A 80 2.12 16.43 -12.42
CA GLY A 80 0.75 16.20 -11.96
C GLY A 80 0.65 16.14 -10.43
N MET A 81 1.64 15.53 -9.75
CA MET A 81 1.67 15.50 -8.28
C MET A 81 1.98 16.88 -7.69
N LYS A 82 2.94 17.60 -8.28
CA LYS A 82 3.28 18.97 -7.91
C LYS A 82 2.07 19.92 -8.05
N LEU A 83 1.34 19.83 -9.16
CA LEU A 83 0.10 20.58 -9.37
C LEU A 83 -0.92 20.33 -8.27
N VAL A 84 -1.13 19.06 -7.88
CA VAL A 84 -2.05 18.74 -6.77
C VAL A 84 -1.58 19.40 -5.47
N LYS A 85 -0.27 19.36 -5.16
CA LYS A 85 0.27 20.03 -3.98
C LYS A 85 0.07 21.55 -4.03
N GLU A 86 0.42 22.20 -5.12
CA GLU A 86 0.29 23.66 -5.31
C GLU A 86 -1.17 24.13 -5.24
N THR A 87 -2.11 23.29 -5.70
CA THR A 87 -3.55 23.58 -5.64
C THR A 87 -4.14 23.39 -4.24
N SER A 88 -3.52 22.55 -3.40
CA SER A 88 -4.09 22.09 -2.14
C SER A 88 -3.72 22.94 -0.94
N THR A 89 -4.69 23.21 -0.09
CA THR A 89 -4.50 23.84 1.23
C THR A 89 -4.43 22.83 2.39
N VAL A 90 -4.58 21.54 2.07
CA VAL A 90 -4.52 20.41 3.01
C VAL A 90 -3.32 19.52 2.69
N PRO A 91 -2.91 18.62 3.60
CA PRO A 91 -1.81 17.69 3.33
C PRO A 91 -2.03 16.86 2.07
N VAL A 92 -0.97 16.73 1.26
CA VAL A 92 -0.93 15.93 0.04
C VAL A 92 0.11 14.84 0.18
N ILE A 93 -0.30 13.61 -0.10
CA ILE A 93 0.54 12.40 -0.07
C ILE A 93 0.74 11.91 -1.51
N ALA A 94 1.98 11.84 -1.97
CA ALA A 94 2.29 11.25 -3.27
C ALA A 94 2.26 9.73 -3.22
N ASN A 95 1.74 9.08 -4.26
CA ASN A 95 1.73 7.63 -4.40
C ASN A 95 2.24 7.21 -5.78
N GLY A 96 3.03 6.14 -5.79
CA GLY A 96 3.61 5.55 -6.99
C GLY A 96 5.13 5.67 -7.01
N ASP A 97 5.78 4.59 -7.42
CA ASP A 97 7.23 4.48 -7.63
C ASP A 97 8.10 4.73 -6.39
N VAL A 98 7.55 4.42 -5.21
CA VAL A 98 8.30 4.38 -3.95
C VAL A 98 8.69 2.92 -3.65
N PHE A 99 9.97 2.59 -3.81
CA PHE A 99 10.55 1.27 -3.52
C PHE A 99 11.72 1.31 -2.54
N SER A 100 12.11 2.51 -2.10
CA SER A 100 13.12 2.78 -1.08
C SER A 100 12.79 4.08 -0.34
N LEU A 101 13.45 4.30 0.80
CA LEU A 101 13.38 5.58 1.51
C LEU A 101 13.89 6.74 0.62
N GLN A 102 14.92 6.49 -0.17
CA GLN A 102 15.50 7.48 -1.09
C GLN A 102 14.51 7.87 -2.20
N ASP A 103 13.73 6.93 -2.72
CA ASP A 103 12.65 7.25 -3.69
C ASP A 103 11.60 8.17 -3.05
N ALA A 104 11.23 7.89 -1.80
CA ALA A 104 10.27 8.70 -1.05
C ALA A 104 10.80 10.13 -0.85
N GLU A 105 12.03 10.28 -0.40
CA GLU A 105 12.70 11.58 -0.22
C GLU A 105 12.82 12.35 -1.54
N SER A 106 13.19 11.66 -2.62
CA SER A 106 13.31 12.24 -3.95
C SER A 106 11.98 12.75 -4.49
N ILE A 107 10.89 11.99 -4.32
CA ILE A 107 9.54 12.43 -4.72
C ILE A 107 9.11 13.66 -3.91
N VAL A 108 9.34 13.67 -2.61
CA VAL A 108 9.04 14.84 -1.76
C VAL A 108 9.83 16.06 -2.21
N ALA A 109 11.14 15.92 -2.46
CA ALA A 109 11.99 17.02 -2.91
C ALA A 109 11.56 17.60 -4.28
N GLN A 110 11.10 16.75 -5.21
CA GLN A 110 10.70 17.19 -6.54
C GLN A 110 9.29 17.81 -6.59
N THR A 111 8.38 17.33 -5.76
CA THR A 111 6.95 17.70 -5.84
C THR A 111 6.49 18.67 -4.75
N GLY A 112 7.22 18.75 -3.63
CA GLY A 112 6.84 19.52 -2.45
C GLY A 112 5.69 18.92 -1.64
N VAL A 113 5.25 17.70 -1.95
CA VAL A 113 4.20 16.97 -1.20
C VAL A 113 4.62 16.71 0.26
N ASP A 114 3.64 16.57 1.15
CA ASP A 114 3.86 16.46 2.59
C ASP A 114 4.28 15.05 3.05
N GLY A 115 4.25 14.08 2.14
CA GLY A 115 4.69 12.72 2.40
C GLY A 115 4.45 11.79 1.21
N THR A 116 4.82 10.52 1.38
CA THR A 116 4.59 9.50 0.35
C THR A 116 3.85 8.28 0.89
N MET A 117 3.21 7.56 -0.02
CA MET A 117 2.58 6.27 0.21
C MET A 117 3.17 5.26 -0.77
N ALA A 118 3.77 4.20 -0.26
CA ALA A 118 4.17 3.03 -1.02
C ALA A 118 3.06 1.97 -1.02
N ALA A 119 3.02 1.13 -2.05
CA ALA A 119 2.13 -0.02 -2.12
C ALA A 119 2.91 -1.29 -2.47
N ARG A 120 3.53 -1.33 -3.66
CA ARG A 120 4.41 -2.45 -4.05
C ARG A 120 5.69 -2.48 -3.22
N GLY A 121 6.32 -1.33 -3.00
CA GLY A 121 7.55 -1.25 -2.20
C GLY A 121 7.40 -1.81 -0.78
N ILE A 122 6.30 -1.53 -0.09
CA ILE A 122 6.04 -2.07 1.27
C ILE A 122 5.60 -3.54 1.26
N LEU A 123 5.13 -4.05 0.13
CA LEU A 123 4.82 -5.47 -0.01
C LEU A 123 6.11 -6.28 -0.18
N GLU A 124 7.08 -5.74 -0.93
CA GLU A 124 8.44 -6.29 -1.09
C GLU A 124 9.30 -6.10 0.17
N ASN A 125 9.14 -4.98 0.87
CA ASN A 125 9.88 -4.65 2.07
C ASN A 125 9.05 -3.77 3.03
N PRO A 126 8.38 -4.37 4.04
CA PRO A 126 7.61 -3.62 5.03
C PRO A 126 8.47 -2.61 5.83
N ALA A 127 9.78 -2.85 5.95
CA ALA A 127 10.71 -1.98 6.65
C ALA A 127 11.31 -0.86 5.75
N LEU A 128 10.76 -0.65 4.55
CA LEU A 128 11.22 0.37 3.58
C LEU A 128 11.35 1.76 4.22
N TYR A 129 10.34 2.20 4.98
CA TYR A 129 10.34 3.53 5.60
C TYR A 129 11.29 3.65 6.80
N ALA A 130 11.77 2.52 7.34
CA ALA A 130 12.85 2.50 8.33
C ALA A 130 14.25 2.54 7.68
N GLY A 131 14.33 2.62 6.35
CA GLY A 131 15.59 2.76 5.60
C GLY A 131 16.27 1.45 5.24
N TYR A 132 15.64 0.31 5.50
CA TYR A 132 16.18 -1.00 5.12
C TYR A 132 16.09 -1.20 3.60
N ARG A 133 17.11 -1.87 3.04
CA ARG A 133 17.15 -2.21 1.61
C ARG A 133 16.30 -3.43 1.27
N GLU A 134 16.16 -4.34 2.22
CA GLU A 134 15.44 -5.62 2.14
C GLU A 134 14.67 -5.85 3.45
N THR A 135 13.74 -6.80 3.47
CA THR A 135 12.99 -7.14 4.67
C THR A 135 13.92 -7.74 5.73
N PRO A 136 14.08 -7.12 6.92
CA PRO A 136 14.86 -7.71 8.00
C PRO A 136 14.23 -9.00 8.49
N TRP A 137 15.04 -9.93 9.00
CA TRP A 137 14.52 -11.20 9.51
C TRP A 137 13.52 -10.99 10.66
N GLU A 138 13.77 -10.02 11.54
CA GLU A 138 12.89 -9.69 12.65
C GLU A 138 11.50 -9.24 12.17
N CYS A 139 11.42 -8.63 10.98
CA CYS A 139 10.15 -8.25 10.36
C CYS A 139 9.39 -9.49 9.84
N ILE A 140 10.10 -10.51 9.34
CA ILE A 140 9.51 -11.81 8.98
C ILE A 140 8.96 -12.49 10.23
N GLU A 141 9.74 -12.54 11.31
CA GLU A 141 9.32 -13.13 12.59
C GLU A 141 8.07 -12.44 13.14
N GLU A 142 8.04 -11.10 13.12
CA GLU A 142 6.89 -10.31 13.56
C GLU A 142 5.67 -10.57 12.67
N TYR A 143 5.84 -10.62 11.35
CA TYR A 143 4.77 -10.95 10.42
C TYR A 143 4.18 -12.34 10.72
N VAL A 144 5.03 -13.36 10.87
CA VAL A 144 4.59 -14.73 11.18
C VAL A 144 3.86 -14.76 12.52
N ALA A 145 4.39 -14.09 13.55
CA ALA A 145 3.77 -14.02 14.86
C ALA A 145 2.36 -13.38 14.78
N LEU A 146 2.21 -12.24 14.10
CA LEU A 146 0.93 -11.56 13.92
C LEU A 146 -0.05 -12.40 13.09
N ALA A 147 0.42 -13.04 12.03
CA ALA A 147 -0.42 -13.86 11.17
C ALA A 147 -0.96 -15.10 11.91
N MET A 148 -0.18 -15.68 12.81
CA MET A 148 -0.63 -16.78 13.68
C MET A 148 -1.55 -16.30 14.80
N GLU A 149 -1.29 -15.12 15.38
CA GLU A 149 -2.09 -14.54 16.46
C GLU A 149 -3.50 -14.15 15.99
N TYR A 150 -3.60 -13.39 14.90
CA TYR A 150 -4.88 -12.89 14.38
C TYR A 150 -5.58 -13.87 13.44
N GLY A 151 -4.85 -14.89 12.97
CA GLY A 151 -5.30 -15.79 11.92
C GLY A 151 -5.27 -15.12 10.54
N THR A 152 -4.89 -15.90 9.54
CA THR A 152 -4.98 -15.52 8.13
C THR A 152 -5.16 -16.78 7.29
N ASN A 153 -5.59 -16.63 6.04
CA ASN A 153 -5.64 -17.79 5.14
C ASN A 153 -4.23 -18.09 4.60
N ALA A 154 -3.97 -19.37 4.29
CA ALA A 154 -2.66 -19.84 3.85
C ALA A 154 -2.16 -19.14 2.57
N PHE A 155 -3.07 -18.75 1.67
CA PHE A 155 -2.72 -18.03 0.45
C PHE A 155 -2.14 -16.64 0.77
N ILE A 156 -2.83 -15.84 1.57
CA ILE A 156 -2.36 -14.50 1.97
C ILE A 156 -1.09 -14.62 2.82
N PHE A 157 -1.04 -15.58 3.75
CA PHE A 157 0.15 -15.87 4.55
C PHE A 157 1.39 -16.04 3.66
N HIS A 158 1.29 -16.97 2.72
CA HIS A 158 2.40 -17.30 1.83
C HIS A 158 2.71 -16.15 0.88
N HIS A 159 1.68 -15.50 0.30
CA HIS A 159 1.86 -14.48 -0.71
C HIS A 159 2.64 -13.26 -0.20
N HIS A 160 2.42 -12.84 1.04
CA HIS A 160 3.21 -11.78 1.66
C HIS A 160 4.68 -12.20 1.83
N LEU A 161 4.94 -13.41 2.34
CA LEU A 161 6.31 -13.92 2.49
C LEU A 161 7.01 -14.00 1.12
N MET A 162 6.33 -14.47 0.07
CA MET A 162 6.89 -14.52 -1.29
C MET A 162 7.40 -13.16 -1.75
N TYR A 163 6.67 -12.07 -1.45
CA TYR A 163 7.13 -10.72 -1.77
C TYR A 163 8.28 -10.26 -0.88
N MET A 164 8.19 -10.50 0.43
CA MET A 164 9.25 -10.12 1.39
C MET A 164 10.60 -10.76 1.07
N PHE A 165 10.59 -11.98 0.52
CA PHE A 165 11.77 -12.73 0.11
C PHE A 165 12.20 -12.50 -1.34
N ASP A 166 11.47 -11.70 -2.14
CA ASP A 166 11.70 -11.64 -3.59
C ASP A 166 13.12 -11.17 -3.95
N ARG A 167 13.71 -10.30 -3.13
CA ARG A 167 15.09 -9.79 -3.32
C ARG A 167 16.17 -10.63 -2.62
N VAL A 168 15.77 -11.52 -1.72
CA VAL A 168 16.67 -12.27 -0.83
C VAL A 168 16.91 -13.68 -1.37
N MET A 169 15.87 -14.35 -1.85
CA MET A 169 15.95 -15.73 -2.33
C MET A 169 16.57 -15.82 -3.73
N SER A 170 17.43 -16.82 -3.91
CA SER A 170 17.86 -17.29 -5.22
C SER A 170 16.67 -17.83 -6.03
N ASN A 171 16.85 -17.98 -7.34
CA ASN A 171 15.82 -18.54 -8.21
C ASN A 171 15.41 -19.98 -7.82
N ALA A 172 16.35 -20.77 -7.30
CA ALA A 172 16.08 -22.15 -6.88
C ALA A 172 15.28 -22.20 -5.57
N GLU A 173 15.65 -21.37 -4.59
CA GLU A 173 14.92 -21.22 -3.32
C GLU A 173 13.51 -20.70 -3.59
N ARG A 174 13.37 -19.62 -4.37
CA ARG A 174 12.06 -19.04 -4.72
C ARG A 174 11.15 -20.08 -5.37
N LYS A 175 11.67 -20.91 -6.29
CA LYS A 175 10.87 -21.95 -6.95
C LYS A 175 10.35 -23.00 -5.95
N THR A 176 11.19 -23.37 -4.99
CA THR A 176 10.86 -24.35 -3.95
C THR A 176 9.86 -23.76 -2.98
N PHE A 177 10.17 -22.59 -2.41
CA PHE A 177 9.33 -21.87 -1.47
C PHE A 177 7.93 -21.61 -2.03
N ASN A 178 7.83 -21.07 -3.25
CA ASN A 178 6.56 -20.73 -3.88
C ASN A 178 5.67 -21.95 -4.18
N SER A 179 6.22 -23.17 -4.15
CA SER A 179 5.44 -24.41 -4.34
C SER A 179 4.78 -24.91 -3.05
N LEU A 180 5.13 -24.35 -1.90
CA LEU A 180 4.56 -24.73 -0.61
C LEU A 180 3.09 -24.28 -0.52
N THR A 181 2.22 -25.16 -0.03
CA THR A 181 0.76 -24.95 -0.08
C THR A 181 0.11 -24.85 1.30
N SER A 182 0.85 -25.12 2.37
CA SER A 182 0.33 -25.12 3.73
C SER A 182 1.22 -24.28 4.65
N VAL A 183 0.59 -23.65 5.66
CA VAL A 183 1.32 -22.88 6.67
C VAL A 183 2.39 -23.72 7.38
N PRO A 184 2.12 -24.97 7.83
CA PRO A 184 3.16 -25.80 8.44
C PRO A 184 4.38 -26.01 7.52
N ALA A 185 4.17 -26.35 6.25
CA ALA A 185 5.27 -26.57 5.32
C ALA A 185 6.11 -25.30 5.08
N ILE A 186 5.47 -24.12 5.10
CA ILE A 186 6.17 -22.83 5.01
C ILE A 186 6.99 -22.56 6.27
N LEU A 187 6.43 -22.81 7.47
CA LEU A 187 7.15 -22.62 8.73
C LEU A 187 8.34 -23.57 8.85
N ASP A 188 8.15 -24.84 8.48
CA ASP A 188 9.21 -25.84 8.48
C ASP A 188 10.36 -25.42 7.54
N TYR A 189 10.03 -24.93 6.34
CA TYR A 189 11.02 -24.38 5.41
C TYR A 189 11.78 -23.19 6.00
N LEU A 190 11.08 -22.24 6.63
CA LEU A 190 11.71 -21.07 7.24
C LEU A 190 12.66 -21.47 8.36
N GLU A 191 12.26 -22.42 9.22
CA GLU A 191 13.08 -22.91 10.32
C GLU A 191 14.32 -23.67 9.84
N GLU A 192 14.18 -24.51 8.80
CA GLU A 192 15.30 -25.27 8.23
C GLU A 192 16.34 -24.36 7.57
N TYR A 193 15.91 -23.36 6.79
CA TYR A 193 16.81 -22.52 5.98
C TYR A 193 17.36 -21.30 6.73
N TYR A 194 16.56 -20.69 7.60
CA TYR A 194 16.91 -19.42 8.26
C TYR A 194 17.08 -19.55 9.78
N GLY A 195 16.80 -20.73 10.33
CA GLY A 195 16.92 -21.02 11.75
C GLY A 195 15.64 -20.77 12.53
N PRO A 196 15.65 -21.07 13.85
CA PRO A 196 14.47 -20.98 14.69
C PRO A 196 13.97 -19.54 14.79
N MET A 197 12.68 -19.33 14.52
CA MET A 197 12.03 -18.03 14.67
C MET A 197 11.79 -17.70 16.15
N ASN A 198 12.17 -16.51 16.57
CA ASN A 198 11.89 -15.98 17.90
C ASN A 198 10.45 -15.44 17.99
N ILE A 199 9.47 -16.35 18.01
CA ILE A 199 8.05 -15.98 18.12
C ILE A 199 7.68 -15.86 19.61
N PRO A 200 7.31 -14.66 20.12
CA PRO A 200 6.96 -14.50 21.53
C PRO A 200 5.79 -15.41 21.93
N ALA A 201 5.97 -16.21 22.97
CA ALA A 201 5.00 -17.23 23.43
C ALA A 201 3.59 -16.67 23.76
N ALA A 202 3.46 -15.37 24.02
CA ALA A 202 2.17 -14.71 24.26
C ALA A 202 1.27 -14.64 22.99
N LYS A 203 1.85 -14.79 21.80
CA LYS A 203 1.16 -14.75 20.49
C LYS A 203 0.89 -16.14 19.88
N ALA A 204 1.40 -17.20 20.51
CA ALA A 204 1.37 -18.58 20.00
C ALA A 204 0.19 -19.44 20.51
N ARG A 205 -0.85 -18.83 21.10
CA ARG A 205 -2.04 -19.55 21.61
C ARG A 205 -3.00 -19.95 20.48
N LEU A 206 -2.55 -20.79 19.56
CA LEU A 206 -3.44 -21.57 18.67
C LEU A 206 -2.96 -23.01 18.41
N ARG A 207 -2.02 -23.53 19.22
CA ARG A 207 -1.73 -24.97 19.29
C ARG A 207 -2.48 -25.62 20.46
N SER A 208 -3.82 -25.57 20.50
CA SER A 208 -4.67 -26.51 21.30
C SER A 208 -6.13 -26.04 21.45
N SER A 209 -6.90 -25.95 20.37
CA SER A 209 -8.38 -26.08 20.47
C SER A 209 -9.03 -26.09 19.09
N LEU A 210 -8.88 -27.20 18.37
CA LEU A 210 -9.81 -27.62 17.32
C LEU A 210 -10.11 -29.11 17.56
N VAL A 211 -10.76 -29.35 18.70
CA VAL A 211 -11.66 -30.48 18.91
C VAL A 211 -12.92 -29.87 19.52
N LEU A 212 -13.88 -29.57 18.65
CA LEU A 212 -15.32 -29.77 18.78
C LEU A 212 -16.00 -29.31 17.49
#